data_AF-A0A7W1FWK8-F1
#
_entry.id   AF-A0A7W1FWK8-F1
#
_cell.length_a   1.000
_cell.length_b   1.000
_cell.length_c   1.000
_cell.angle_alpha   90.00
_cell.angle_beta   90.00
_cell.angle_gamma   90.00
#
_symmetry.space_group_name_H-M   'P 1'
#
loop_
_entity.id
_entity.type
_entity.pdbx_description
1 polymer ?
#
loop_
_entity_poly.entity_id
_entity_poly.type
_entity_poly.pdbx_seq_one_letter_code
_entity_poly.pdbx_strand_id
1 'polypeptide(L)'
;MELKINDRKIFEDFETERAEKMHSLCSDSYYSEKKFIAIINSLGRKEANITKALEYAKTLNFSKNSLKSSYLSHPLRLASFLIEMEPTIASDHIVIALLHNVPETTEISIAELEKIFGKNVATGIDTLVVDRKVSFPSIEESYYKAIFEQGKSLVLIKLLDKIDNLFVLCLNADDEIRKNYIIEVREKLLPFAFKYNKQLGEYLDELLNLTVKLGFSEKLKKQLTEYQQSIKTS
;
A
#
# COMPACT_ATOMS: atom_id res chain seq x y z
N MET A 1 -11.45 -14.22 7.64
CA MET A 1 -12.42 -13.57 6.72
C MET A 1 -11.72 -13.27 5.41
N GLU A 2 -12.33 -13.58 4.26
CA GLU A 2 -11.88 -13.09 2.93
C GLU A 2 -12.66 -11.82 2.55
N LEU A 3 -12.14 -10.99 1.64
CA LEU A 3 -12.89 -9.85 1.08
C LEU A 3 -13.27 -10.11 -0.38
N LYS A 4 -14.57 -10.00 -0.67
CA LYS A 4 -15.11 -10.01 -2.03
C LYS A 4 -15.85 -8.71 -2.32
N ILE A 5 -15.60 -8.13 -3.48
CA ILE A 5 -16.33 -6.95 -3.97
C ILE A 5 -16.79 -7.27 -5.39
N ASN A 6 -18.10 -7.19 -5.65
CA ASN A 6 -18.69 -7.50 -6.96
C ASN A 6 -18.23 -8.87 -7.51
N ASP A 7 -18.29 -9.90 -6.65
CA ASP A 7 -17.84 -11.29 -6.91
C ASP A 7 -16.36 -11.46 -7.24
N ARG A 8 -15.57 -10.39 -7.23
CA ARG A 8 -14.11 -10.44 -7.31
C ARG A 8 -13.55 -10.61 -5.91
N LYS A 9 -12.69 -11.61 -5.76
CA LYS A 9 -11.91 -11.74 -4.52
C LYS A 9 -10.80 -10.69 -4.54
N ILE A 10 -10.84 -9.79 -3.56
CA ILE A 10 -9.89 -8.68 -3.43
C ILE A 10 -8.76 -9.07 -2.48
N PHE A 11 -9.13 -9.61 -1.32
CA PHE A 11 -8.20 -10.16 -0.34
C PHE A 11 -8.56 -11.61 -0.05
N GLU A 12 -7.52 -12.43 0.06
CA GLU A 12 -7.62 -13.75 0.68
C GLU A 12 -7.88 -13.61 2.19
N ASP A 13 -7.87 -14.73 2.91
CA ASP A 13 -7.91 -14.69 4.36
C ASP A 13 -6.68 -13.97 4.95
N PHE A 14 -6.80 -13.50 6.20
CA PHE A 14 -5.75 -12.72 6.85
C PHE A 14 -4.42 -13.46 7.04
N GLU A 15 -4.41 -14.79 7.14
CA GLU A 15 -3.18 -15.56 7.26
C GLU A 15 -2.46 -15.62 5.92
N THR A 16 -3.21 -15.89 4.85
CA THR A 16 -2.70 -15.87 3.46
C THR A 16 -2.17 -14.49 3.07
N GLU A 17 -2.94 -13.42 3.30
CA GLU A 17 -2.48 -12.05 2.99
C GLU A 17 -1.24 -11.64 3.78
N ARG A 18 -1.16 -12.03 5.06
CA ARG A 18 0.04 -11.81 5.87
C ARG A 18 1.23 -12.59 5.34
N ALA A 19 1.05 -13.86 4.95
CA ALA A 19 2.12 -14.66 4.38
C ALA A 19 2.63 -14.05 3.08
N GLU A 20 1.74 -13.63 2.18
CA GLU A 20 2.12 -12.94 0.94
C GLU A 20 2.84 -11.62 1.23
N LYS A 21 2.34 -10.79 2.16
CA LYS A 21 2.99 -9.54 2.54
C LYS A 21 4.37 -9.79 3.14
N MET A 22 4.52 -10.77 4.04
CA MET A 22 5.81 -11.16 4.62
C MET A 22 6.81 -11.62 3.55
N HIS A 23 6.36 -12.45 2.61
CA HIS A 23 7.18 -12.87 1.47
C HIS A 23 7.63 -11.65 0.65
N SER A 24 6.72 -10.71 0.38
CA SER A 24 6.99 -9.49 -0.39
C SER A 24 8.06 -8.57 0.24
N LEU A 25 8.29 -8.66 1.55
CA LEU A 25 9.32 -7.90 2.26
C LEU A 25 10.74 -8.46 2.04
N CYS A 26 10.84 -9.67 1.50
CA CYS A 26 12.09 -10.42 1.43
C CYS A 26 12.43 -10.92 0.04
N SER A 27 11.42 -11.19 -0.78
CA SER A 27 11.60 -11.60 -2.17
C SER A 27 11.81 -10.40 -3.08
N ASP A 28 12.24 -10.67 -4.31
CA ASP A 28 12.11 -9.69 -5.35
C ASP A 28 10.63 -9.39 -5.71
N SER A 29 10.44 -8.40 -6.55
CA SER A 29 9.12 -7.97 -7.01
C SER A 29 8.53 -8.86 -8.10
N TYR A 30 9.21 -9.94 -8.52
CA TYR A 30 8.81 -10.73 -9.70
C TYR A 30 7.39 -11.29 -9.57
N TYR A 31 7.05 -11.85 -8.41
CA TYR A 31 5.71 -12.40 -8.17
C TYR A 31 4.63 -11.30 -8.21
N SER A 32 4.88 -10.19 -7.50
CA SER A 32 3.97 -9.04 -7.45
C SER A 32 3.78 -8.41 -8.84
N GLU A 33 4.86 -8.34 -9.63
CA GLU A 33 4.85 -7.80 -10.99
C GLU A 33 4.06 -8.71 -11.93
N LYS A 34 4.30 -10.03 -11.87
CA LYS A 34 3.54 -11.00 -12.66
C LYS A 34 2.04 -10.97 -12.33
N LYS A 35 1.68 -10.87 -11.04
CA LYS A 35 0.28 -10.74 -10.59
C LYS A 35 -0.35 -9.45 -11.12
N PHE A 36 0.34 -8.32 -10.97
CA PHE A 36 -0.12 -7.03 -11.49
C PHE A 36 -0.33 -7.04 -13.01
N ILE A 37 0.65 -7.54 -13.77
CA ILE A 37 0.58 -7.67 -15.24
C ILE A 37 -0.60 -8.57 -15.66
N ALA A 38 -0.81 -9.69 -14.96
CA ALA A 38 -1.94 -10.58 -15.24
C ALA A 38 -3.29 -9.87 -15.02
N ILE A 39 -3.42 -9.11 -13.94
CA ILE A 39 -4.65 -8.35 -13.61
C ILE A 39 -4.93 -7.31 -14.70
N ILE A 40 -3.97 -6.44 -15.04
CA ILE A 40 -4.18 -5.39 -16.06
C ILE A 40 -4.54 -6.00 -17.42
N ASN A 41 -3.89 -7.11 -17.80
CA ASN A 41 -4.18 -7.82 -19.05
C ASN A 41 -5.60 -8.42 -19.04
N SER A 42 -5.99 -9.07 -17.94
CA SER A 42 -7.33 -9.68 -17.81
C SER A 42 -8.46 -8.66 -17.87
N LEU A 43 -8.19 -7.43 -17.42
CA LEU A 43 -9.13 -6.32 -17.42
C LEU A 43 -9.03 -5.44 -18.67
N GLY A 44 -8.14 -5.77 -19.62
CA GLY A 44 -7.95 -5.00 -20.84
C GLY A 44 -7.37 -3.60 -20.62
N ARG A 45 -6.69 -3.36 -19.49
CA ARG A 45 -6.03 -2.10 -19.14
C ARG A 45 -4.72 -2.00 -19.93
N LYS A 46 -4.73 -1.22 -21.01
CA LYS A 46 -3.64 -1.06 -21.99
C LYS A 46 -3.09 0.36 -22.05
N GLU A 47 -3.46 1.20 -21.10
CA GLU A 47 -3.04 2.60 -21.05
C GLU A 47 -1.52 2.70 -20.91
N ALA A 48 -0.88 3.41 -21.84
CA ALA A 48 0.58 3.50 -21.90
C ALA A 48 1.22 4.13 -20.63
N ASN A 49 0.47 4.96 -19.89
CA ASN A 49 0.97 5.55 -18.65
C ASN A 49 1.17 4.50 -17.54
N ILE A 50 0.38 3.43 -17.49
CA ILE A 50 0.52 2.35 -16.51
C ILE A 50 1.83 1.60 -16.77
N THR A 51 2.07 1.19 -18.02
CA THR A 51 3.32 0.52 -18.41
C THR A 51 4.53 1.43 -18.18
N LYS A 52 4.43 2.72 -18.53
CA LYS A 52 5.49 3.70 -18.27
C LYS A 52 5.80 3.83 -16.77
N ALA A 53 4.78 3.86 -15.91
CA ALA A 53 4.95 3.97 -14.47
C ALA A 53 5.59 2.71 -13.88
N LEU A 54 5.18 1.52 -14.34
CA LEU A 54 5.79 0.26 -13.95
C LEU A 54 7.28 0.20 -14.31
N GLU A 55 7.63 0.50 -15.56
CA GLU A 55 9.03 0.51 -16.00
C GLU A 55 9.84 1.58 -15.28
N TYR A 56 9.27 2.77 -15.06
CA TYR A 56 9.92 3.81 -14.26
C TYR A 56 10.21 3.33 -12.84
N ALA A 57 9.22 2.75 -12.14
CA ALA A 57 9.38 2.25 -10.78
C ALA A 57 10.48 1.16 -10.67
N LYS A 58 10.65 0.33 -11.72
CA LYS A 58 11.71 -0.68 -11.81
C LYS A 58 13.12 -0.08 -11.95
N THR A 59 13.24 1.14 -12.49
CA THR A 59 14.54 1.84 -12.62
C THR A 59 14.98 2.56 -11.34
N LEU A 60 14.08 2.72 -10.36
CA LEU A 60 14.35 3.54 -9.18
C LEU A 60 15.35 2.87 -8.24
N ASN A 61 16.27 3.69 -7.73
CA ASN A 61 17.18 3.29 -6.66
C ASN A 61 16.59 3.72 -5.31
N PHE A 62 15.96 2.77 -4.62
CA PHE A 62 15.48 2.97 -3.25
C PHE A 62 16.70 3.10 -2.31
N SER A 63 16.96 4.32 -1.83
CA SER A 63 18.18 4.70 -1.11
C SER A 63 18.13 4.38 0.39
N LYS A 64 16.98 3.96 0.92
CA LYS A 64 16.80 3.59 2.33
C LYS A 64 16.61 2.08 2.49
N ASN A 65 17.53 1.43 3.20
CA ASN A 65 17.44 0.12 3.85
C ASN A 65 17.07 -1.11 2.99
N SER A 66 18.11 -1.82 2.55
CA SER A 66 18.20 -3.26 2.26
C SER A 66 17.00 -3.96 1.59
N LEU A 67 17.25 -4.33 0.31
CA LEU A 67 16.44 -5.06 -0.68
C LEU A 67 15.63 -4.14 -1.61
N LYS A 68 16.29 -3.59 -2.64
CA LYS A 68 15.68 -2.77 -3.70
C LYS A 68 14.38 -3.37 -4.28
N SER A 69 14.30 -4.69 -4.34
CA SER A 69 13.23 -5.43 -4.98
C SER A 69 12.02 -5.73 -4.07
N SER A 70 12.17 -5.66 -2.74
CA SER A 70 11.02 -5.77 -1.82
C SER A 70 10.19 -4.49 -1.77
N TYR A 71 10.82 -3.33 -2.01
CA TYR A 71 10.13 -2.04 -2.05
C TYR A 71 9.09 -1.96 -3.17
N LEU A 72 9.41 -2.47 -4.38
CA LEU A 72 8.48 -2.42 -5.50
C LEU A 72 7.29 -3.37 -5.32
N SER A 73 7.44 -4.44 -4.53
CA SER A 73 6.34 -5.37 -4.26
C SER A 73 5.14 -4.70 -3.60
N HIS A 74 5.35 -3.75 -2.69
CA HIS A 74 4.25 -3.08 -1.99
C HIS A 74 3.39 -2.20 -2.91
N PRO A 75 3.95 -1.25 -3.69
CA PRO A 75 3.17 -0.49 -4.68
C PRO A 75 2.48 -1.38 -5.72
N LEU A 76 3.11 -2.48 -6.14
CA LEU A 76 2.49 -3.45 -7.05
C LEU A 76 1.27 -4.14 -6.42
N ARG A 77 1.40 -4.65 -5.18
CA ARG A 77 0.28 -5.24 -4.42
C ARG A 77 -0.86 -4.22 -4.27
N LEU A 78 -0.53 -2.99 -3.86
CA LEU A 78 -1.50 -1.92 -3.69
C LEU A 78 -2.24 -1.61 -5.00
N ALA A 79 -1.51 -1.44 -6.10
CA ALA A 79 -2.09 -1.16 -7.40
C ALA A 79 -2.95 -2.32 -7.91
N SER A 80 -2.56 -3.58 -7.66
CA SER A 80 -3.40 -4.76 -7.91
C SER A 80 -4.72 -4.68 -7.15
N PHE A 81 -4.68 -4.46 -5.83
CA PHE A 81 -5.90 -4.34 -5.01
C PHE A 81 -6.79 -3.21 -5.50
N LEU A 82 -6.22 -2.05 -5.83
CA LEU A 82 -6.97 -0.89 -6.30
C LEU A 82 -7.74 -1.20 -7.59
N ILE A 83 -7.10 -1.85 -8.56
CA ILE A 83 -7.70 -2.20 -9.85
C ILE A 83 -8.76 -3.29 -9.69
N GLU A 84 -8.52 -4.27 -8.81
CA GLU A 84 -9.48 -5.34 -8.55
C GLU A 84 -10.74 -4.80 -7.84
N MET A 85 -10.58 -3.83 -6.93
CA MET A 85 -11.70 -3.15 -6.28
C MET A 85 -12.47 -2.23 -7.22
N GLU A 86 -11.76 -1.48 -8.07
CA GLU A 86 -12.33 -0.52 -9.02
C GLU A 86 -11.79 -0.77 -10.44
N PRO A 87 -12.35 -1.76 -11.18
CA PRO A 87 -11.84 -2.10 -12.51
C PRO A 87 -11.86 -0.94 -13.52
N THR A 88 -12.79 0.01 -13.32
CA THR A 88 -12.96 1.21 -14.16
C THR A 88 -12.20 2.43 -13.65
N ILE A 89 -11.34 2.29 -12.64
CA ILE A 89 -10.58 3.41 -12.08
C ILE A 89 -9.69 4.07 -13.15
N ALA A 90 -9.62 5.39 -13.16
CA ALA A 90 -8.76 6.12 -14.11
C ALA A 90 -7.29 5.72 -13.96
N SER A 91 -6.57 5.63 -15.08
CA SER A 91 -5.18 5.17 -15.10
C SER A 91 -4.24 6.03 -14.26
N ASP A 92 -4.51 7.34 -14.12
CA ASP A 92 -3.74 8.23 -13.24
C ASP A 92 -3.70 7.73 -11.78
N HIS A 93 -4.80 7.16 -11.26
CA HIS A 93 -4.83 6.62 -9.90
C HIS A 93 -4.04 5.32 -9.76
N ILE A 94 -3.93 4.53 -10.83
CA ILE A 94 -3.06 3.35 -10.87
C ILE A 94 -1.60 3.79 -10.84
N VAL A 95 -1.27 4.83 -11.62
CA VAL A 95 0.08 5.43 -11.61
C VAL A 95 0.40 5.98 -10.22
N ILE A 96 -0.54 6.71 -9.59
CA ILE A 96 -0.37 7.19 -8.21
C ILE A 96 -0.12 6.00 -7.26
N ALA A 97 -0.90 4.93 -7.33
CA ALA A 97 -0.71 3.74 -6.49
C ALA A 97 0.68 3.10 -6.65
N LEU A 98 1.17 2.98 -7.88
CA LEU A 98 2.50 2.43 -8.19
C LEU A 98 3.65 3.32 -7.69
N LEU A 99 3.43 4.63 -7.55
CA LEU A 99 4.47 5.61 -7.26
C LEU A 99 4.26 6.35 -5.92
N HIS A 100 3.26 5.99 -5.13
CA HIS A 100 2.76 6.80 -4.01
C HIS A 100 3.82 7.10 -2.94
N ASN A 101 4.80 6.21 -2.76
CA ASN A 101 5.86 6.32 -1.75
C ASN A 101 7.23 6.69 -2.36
N VAL A 102 7.31 6.95 -3.67
CA VAL A 102 8.58 7.25 -4.35
C VAL A 102 9.29 8.46 -3.73
N PRO A 103 8.63 9.59 -3.45
CA PRO A 103 9.29 10.73 -2.82
C PRO A 103 9.77 10.47 -1.37
N GLU A 104 9.17 9.51 -0.66
CA GLU A 104 9.55 9.17 0.72
C GLU A 104 10.74 8.20 0.77
N THR A 105 10.88 7.38 -0.27
CA THR A 105 11.79 6.22 -0.34
C THR A 105 12.97 6.39 -1.31
N THR A 106 12.96 7.46 -2.11
CA THR A 106 14.00 7.81 -3.09
C THR A 106 14.39 9.28 -2.99
N GLU A 107 15.32 9.73 -3.83
CA GLU A 107 15.69 11.15 -3.96
C GLU A 107 14.83 11.89 -5.01
N ILE A 108 13.87 11.20 -5.64
CA ILE A 108 13.02 11.76 -6.68
C ILE A 108 12.02 12.75 -6.08
N SER A 109 11.98 13.96 -6.65
CA SER A 109 11.07 15.03 -6.24
C SER A 109 9.70 14.95 -6.92
N ILE A 110 8.68 15.56 -6.30
CA ILE A 110 7.35 15.75 -6.90
C ILE A 110 7.43 16.48 -8.25
N ALA A 111 8.33 17.47 -8.38
CA ALA A 111 8.52 18.22 -9.61
C ALA A 111 9.06 17.34 -10.77
N GLU A 112 9.87 16.32 -10.47
CA GLU A 112 10.30 15.34 -11.46
C GLU A 112 9.14 14.44 -11.88
N LEU A 113 8.33 13.97 -10.93
CA LEU A 113 7.14 13.18 -11.22
C LEU A 113 6.13 13.95 -12.08
N GLU A 114 5.96 15.26 -11.83
CA GLU A 114 5.09 16.13 -12.64
C GLU A 114 5.57 16.21 -14.09
N LYS A 115 6.88 16.34 -14.33
CA LYS A 115 7.44 16.36 -15.69
C LYS A 115 7.22 15.04 -16.44
N ILE A 116 7.20 13.91 -15.73
CA ILE A 116 7.12 12.58 -16.34
C ILE A 116 5.67 12.12 -16.52
N PHE A 117 4.81 12.34 -15.54
CA PHE A 117 3.46 11.79 -15.45
C PHE A 117 2.35 12.85 -15.45
N GLY A 118 2.71 14.13 -15.45
CA GLY A 118 1.77 15.24 -15.46
C GLY A 118 1.30 15.67 -14.07
N LYS A 119 0.65 16.83 -14.04
CA LYS A 119 0.25 17.52 -12.82
C LYS A 119 -0.70 16.71 -11.94
N ASN A 120 -1.71 16.05 -12.53
CA ASN A 120 -2.70 15.29 -11.77
C ASN A 120 -2.06 14.17 -10.94
N VAL A 121 -1.17 13.39 -11.54
CA VAL A 121 -0.42 12.33 -10.84
C VAL A 121 0.47 12.92 -9.76
N ALA A 122 1.24 13.96 -10.07
CA ALA A 122 2.14 14.58 -9.12
C ALA A 122 1.40 15.17 -7.91
N THR A 123 0.29 15.89 -8.13
CA THR A 123 -0.56 16.43 -7.06
C THR A 123 -1.17 15.31 -6.21
N GLY A 124 -1.60 14.21 -6.81
CA GLY A 124 -2.11 13.05 -6.08
C GLY A 124 -1.04 12.41 -5.19
N ILE A 125 0.17 12.22 -5.71
CA ILE A 125 1.31 11.68 -4.93
C ILE A 125 1.70 12.64 -3.81
N ASP A 126 1.84 13.93 -4.11
CA ASP A 126 2.19 14.97 -3.11
C ASP A 126 1.19 14.99 -1.96
N THR A 127 -0.11 14.84 -2.24
CA THR A 127 -1.15 14.77 -1.20
C THR A 127 -1.01 13.53 -0.31
N LEU A 128 -0.38 12.46 -0.80
CA LEU A 128 -0.16 11.22 -0.03
C LEU A 128 1.14 11.26 0.79
N VAL A 129 2.09 12.14 0.45
CA VAL A 129 3.36 12.29 1.18
C VAL A 129 3.14 13.05 2.48
N VAL A 130 3.70 12.55 3.58
CA VAL A 130 3.64 13.28 4.87
C VAL A 130 4.95 13.10 5.64
N ASP A 131 5.53 14.22 6.09
CA ASP A 131 6.69 14.16 6.98
C ASP A 131 6.27 13.71 8.38
N ARG A 132 6.41 12.41 8.64
CA ARG A 132 6.07 11.80 9.92
C ARG A 132 6.99 12.21 11.07
N LYS A 133 8.13 12.88 10.81
CA LYS A 133 9.02 13.38 11.87
C LYS A 133 8.50 14.63 12.56
N VAL A 134 7.58 15.36 11.91
CA VAL A 134 7.04 16.63 12.40
C VAL A 134 5.53 16.52 12.67
N SER A 135 4.99 15.30 12.80
CA SER A 135 3.55 15.08 12.91
C SER A 135 3.00 15.49 14.28
N PHE A 136 2.22 16.58 14.31
CA PHE A 136 1.34 16.97 15.42
C PHE A 136 -0.12 16.69 15.04
N PRO A 137 -1.06 16.57 16.01
CA PRO A 137 -2.46 16.26 15.71
C PRO A 137 -3.11 17.15 14.65
N SER A 138 -2.78 18.44 14.62
CA SER A 138 -3.29 19.40 13.63
C SER A 138 -2.78 19.14 12.21
N ILE A 139 -1.55 18.64 12.06
CA ILE A 139 -0.96 18.29 10.77
C ILE A 139 -1.62 17.02 10.23
N GLU A 140 -1.85 16.03 11.09
CA GLU A 140 -2.53 14.80 10.72
C GLU A 140 -3.97 15.06 10.24
N GLU A 141 -4.72 15.94 10.93
CA GLU A 141 -6.06 16.32 10.50
C GLU A 141 -6.05 17.03 9.14
N SER A 142 -5.12 17.97 8.93
CA SER A 142 -4.97 18.65 7.65
C SER A 142 -4.58 17.70 6.51
N TYR A 143 -3.75 16.70 6.79
CA TYR A 143 -3.31 15.69 5.84
C TYR A 143 -4.47 14.83 5.35
N TYR A 144 -5.27 14.28 6.29
CA TYR A 144 -6.44 13.49 5.91
C TYR A 144 -7.50 14.33 5.21
N LYS A 145 -7.71 15.58 5.64
CA LYS A 145 -8.60 16.51 4.96
C LYS A 145 -8.20 16.71 3.49
N ALA A 146 -6.92 16.94 3.21
CA ALA A 146 -6.42 17.07 1.84
C ALA A 146 -6.66 15.79 1.01
N ILE A 147 -6.43 14.60 1.59
CA ILE A 147 -6.71 13.32 0.92
C ILE A 147 -8.20 13.19 0.59
N PHE A 148 -9.10 13.55 1.50
CA PHE A 148 -10.55 13.51 1.26
C PHE A 148 -11.01 14.49 0.18
N GLU A 149 -10.40 15.68 0.12
CA GLU A 149 -10.70 16.71 -0.88
C GLU A 149 -10.29 16.29 -2.31
N GLN A 150 -9.25 15.47 -2.46
CA GLN A 150 -8.87 14.89 -3.76
C GLN A 150 -9.87 13.85 -4.27
N GLY A 151 -10.70 13.30 -3.38
CA GLY A 151 -11.80 12.42 -3.73
C GLY A 151 -11.56 10.93 -3.45
N LYS A 152 -12.60 10.14 -3.73
CA LYS A 152 -12.73 8.75 -3.25
C LYS A 152 -11.57 7.85 -3.68
N SER A 153 -11.05 8.03 -4.89
CA SER A 153 -9.97 7.19 -5.42
C SER A 153 -8.66 7.38 -4.66
N LEU A 154 -8.32 8.61 -4.24
CA LEU A 154 -7.11 8.85 -3.45
C LEU A 154 -7.26 8.36 -2.01
N VAL A 155 -8.46 8.52 -1.42
CA VAL A 155 -8.78 7.94 -0.11
C VAL A 155 -8.67 6.42 -0.15
N LEU A 156 -9.14 5.78 -1.23
CA LEU A 156 -9.04 4.33 -1.41
C LEU A 156 -7.58 3.87 -1.52
N ILE A 157 -6.73 4.61 -2.25
CA ILE A 157 -5.28 4.34 -2.29
C ILE A 157 -4.69 4.39 -0.88
N LYS A 158 -5.01 5.44 -0.11
CA LYS A 158 -4.51 5.57 1.27
C LYS A 158 -5.01 4.44 2.18
N LEU A 159 -6.27 4.06 2.02
CA LEU A 159 -6.86 2.95 2.77
C LEU A 159 -6.15 1.63 2.46
N LEU A 160 -5.86 1.35 1.19
CA LEU A 160 -5.17 0.12 0.76
C LEU A 160 -3.70 0.09 1.20
N ASP A 161 -3.00 1.23 1.18
CA ASP A 161 -1.67 1.38 1.80
C ASP A 161 -1.73 0.97 3.28
N LYS A 162 -2.71 1.49 4.01
CA LYS A 162 -2.87 1.17 5.43
C LYS A 162 -3.22 -0.29 5.68
N ILE A 163 -4.12 -0.88 4.89
CA ILE A 163 -4.48 -2.31 4.98
C ILE A 163 -3.24 -3.19 4.75
N ASP A 164 -2.48 -2.96 3.69
CA ASP A 164 -1.33 -3.79 3.35
C ASP A 164 -0.23 -3.74 4.43
N ASN A 165 -0.13 -2.61 5.13
CA ASN A 165 0.76 -2.43 6.29
C ASN A 165 0.23 -3.09 7.57
N LEU A 166 -1.09 -3.14 7.80
CA LEU A 166 -1.67 -3.80 8.99
C LEU A 166 -1.28 -5.28 9.08
N PHE A 167 -1.12 -5.97 7.94
CA PHE A 167 -0.71 -7.38 7.93
C PHE A 167 0.64 -7.64 8.60
N VAL A 168 1.55 -6.67 8.56
CA VAL A 168 2.92 -6.76 9.11
C VAL A 168 3.20 -5.78 10.25
N LEU A 169 2.19 -5.05 10.73
CA LEU A 169 2.34 -4.10 11.85
C LEU A 169 2.87 -4.79 13.12
N CYS A 170 2.55 -6.07 13.31
CA CYS A 170 3.02 -6.91 14.42
C CYS A 170 4.54 -7.14 14.47
N LEU A 171 5.29 -6.76 13.43
CA LEU A 171 6.75 -6.85 13.40
C LEU A 171 7.44 -5.66 14.07
N ASN A 172 6.73 -4.53 14.20
CA ASN A 172 7.24 -3.37 14.90
C ASN A 172 7.21 -3.65 16.40
N ALA A 173 8.37 -3.52 17.06
CA ALA A 173 8.49 -3.78 18.50
C ALA A 173 7.88 -2.65 19.36
N ASP A 174 7.80 -1.44 18.81
CA ASP A 174 7.27 -0.27 19.51
C ASP A 174 5.74 -0.34 19.62
N ASP A 175 5.24 -0.46 20.85
CA ASP A 175 3.81 -0.58 21.14
C ASP A 175 3.02 0.71 20.89
N GLU A 176 3.64 1.86 21.12
CA GLU A 176 3.01 3.15 20.92
C GLU A 176 2.82 3.42 19.42
N ILE A 177 3.83 3.11 18.59
CA ILE A 177 3.71 3.20 17.13
C ILE A 177 2.57 2.31 16.62
N ARG A 178 2.47 1.06 17.09
CA ARG A 178 1.38 0.15 16.68
C ARG A 178 0.01 0.69 17.10
N LYS A 179 -0.13 1.14 18.35
CA LYS A 179 -1.39 1.69 18.87
C LYS A 179 -1.83 2.93 18.09
N ASN A 180 -0.93 3.88 17.89
CA ASN A 180 -1.22 5.12 17.16
C ASN A 180 -1.63 4.81 15.72
N TYR A 181 -0.97 3.85 15.06
CA TYR A 181 -1.36 3.42 13.71
C TYR A 181 -2.77 2.84 13.66
N ILE A 182 -3.14 1.98 14.60
CA ILE A 182 -4.48 1.37 14.67
C ILE A 182 -5.55 2.42 14.95
N ILE A 183 -5.29 3.35 15.87
CA ILE A 183 -6.19 4.46 16.21
C ILE A 183 -6.40 5.34 14.98
N GLU A 184 -5.32 5.77 14.32
CA GLU A 184 -5.37 6.56 13.09
C GLU A 184 -6.25 5.90 12.01
N VAL A 185 -6.02 4.61 11.72
CA VAL A 185 -6.82 3.91 10.70
C VAL A 185 -8.29 3.80 11.12
N ARG A 186 -8.56 3.49 12.39
CA ARG A 186 -9.92 3.35 12.92
C ARG A 186 -10.68 4.67 12.90
N GLU A 187 -10.04 5.78 13.23
CA GLU A 187 -10.71 7.09 13.29
C GLU A 187 -10.84 7.74 11.91
N LYS A 188 -9.80 7.66 11.08
CA LYS A 188 -9.73 8.42 9.83
C LYS A 188 -10.31 7.63 8.65
N LEU A 189 -10.06 6.33 8.56
CA LEU A 189 -10.32 5.56 7.33
C LEU A 189 -11.44 4.53 7.46
N LEU A 190 -11.68 3.96 8.64
CA LEU A 190 -12.76 3.00 8.83
C LEU A 190 -14.15 3.56 8.50
N PRO A 191 -14.52 4.81 8.87
CA PRO A 191 -15.80 5.38 8.46
C PRO A 191 -15.95 5.48 6.94
N PHE A 192 -14.86 5.81 6.23
CA PHE A 192 -14.85 5.82 4.77
C PHE A 192 -15.02 4.41 4.21
N ALA A 193 -14.32 3.41 4.77
CA ALA A 193 -14.43 2.02 4.33
C ALA A 193 -15.89 1.53 4.36
N PHE A 194 -16.61 1.74 5.46
CA PHE A 194 -18.04 1.41 5.57
C PHE A 194 -18.92 2.17 4.57
N LYS A 195 -18.65 3.46 4.37
CA LYS A 195 -19.39 4.29 3.40
C LYS A 195 -19.14 3.87 1.96
N TYR A 196 -17.92 3.42 1.66
CA TYR A 196 -17.51 2.98 0.35
C TYR A 196 -18.07 1.59 0.02
N ASN A 197 -17.89 0.62 0.93
CA ASN A 197 -18.45 -0.73 0.81
C ASN A 197 -18.56 -1.37 2.19
N LYS A 198 -19.76 -1.88 2.53
CA LYS A 198 -20.01 -2.49 3.85
C LYS A 198 -19.05 -3.63 4.18
N GLN A 199 -18.80 -4.54 3.23
CA GLN A 199 -17.91 -5.70 3.46
C GLN A 199 -16.46 -5.26 3.66
N LEU A 200 -16.01 -4.21 2.96
CA LEU A 200 -14.69 -3.62 3.19
C LEU A 200 -14.56 -3.04 4.60
N GLY A 201 -15.61 -2.35 5.07
CA GLY A 201 -15.66 -1.83 6.44
C GLY A 201 -15.59 -2.94 7.49
N GLU A 202 -16.39 -4.01 7.32
CA GLU A 202 -16.37 -5.19 8.20
C GLU A 202 -15.00 -5.90 8.18
N TYR A 203 -14.41 -6.08 6.99
CA TYR A 203 -13.08 -6.68 6.82
C TYR A 203 -11.99 -5.88 7.53
N LEU A 204 -11.99 -4.55 7.36
CA LEU A 204 -11.02 -3.68 8.00
C LEU A 204 -11.18 -3.68 9.52
N ASP A 205 -12.40 -3.63 10.05
CA ASP A 205 -12.62 -3.65 11.50
C ASP A 205 -12.16 -4.98 12.12
N GLU A 206 -12.44 -6.12 11.46
CA GLU A 206 -11.93 -7.42 11.91
C GLU A 206 -10.40 -7.49 11.86
N LEU A 207 -9.77 -6.97 10.79
CA LEU A 207 -8.31 -6.91 10.68
C LEU A 207 -7.70 -6.03 11.78
N LEU A 208 -8.29 -4.87 12.09
CA LEU A 208 -7.84 -4.00 13.18
C LEU A 208 -7.95 -4.72 14.52
N ASN A 209 -9.06 -5.40 14.79
CA ASN A 209 -9.26 -6.17 16.02
C ASN A 209 -8.29 -7.34 16.15
N LEU A 210 -7.99 -8.04 15.05
CA LEU A 210 -6.96 -9.08 15.00
C LEU A 210 -5.58 -8.49 15.28
N THR A 211 -5.27 -7.33 14.70
CA THR A 211 -3.96 -6.66 14.86
C THR A 211 -3.74 -6.23 16.32
N VAL A 212 -4.78 -5.73 16.98
CA VAL A 212 -4.74 -5.43 18.43
C VAL A 212 -4.45 -6.68 19.24
N LYS A 213 -5.17 -7.79 18.97
CA LYS A 213 -4.98 -9.06 19.70
C LYS A 213 -3.59 -9.66 19.48
N LEU A 214 -3.05 -9.54 18.27
CA LEU A 214 -1.76 -10.09 17.90
C LEU A 214 -0.60 -9.35 18.58
N GLY A 215 -0.69 -8.03 18.70
CA GLY A 215 0.38 -7.21 19.28
C GLY A 215 1.72 -7.38 18.55
N PHE A 216 2.82 -7.32 19.30
CA PHE A 216 4.15 -7.65 18.77
C PHE A 216 4.36 -9.17 18.69
N SER A 217 4.84 -9.67 17.56
CA SER A 217 5.11 -11.10 17.35
C SER A 217 6.60 -11.37 17.10
N GLU A 218 7.30 -11.81 18.15
CA GLU A 218 8.68 -12.27 18.04
C GLU A 218 8.82 -13.46 17.09
N LYS A 219 7.83 -14.37 17.09
CA LYS A 219 7.79 -15.52 16.19
C LYS A 219 7.83 -15.09 14.72
N LEU A 220 6.94 -14.17 14.33
CA LEU A 220 6.87 -13.70 12.94
C LEU A 220 8.12 -12.90 12.56
N LYS A 221 8.66 -12.09 13.48
CA LYS A 221 9.92 -11.36 13.27
C LYS A 221 11.12 -12.28 13.07
N LYS A 222 11.19 -13.37 13.84
CA LYS A 222 12.22 -14.40 13.68
C LYS A 222 12.08 -15.10 12.33
N GLN A 223 10.87 -15.50 11.94
CA GLN A 223 10.61 -16.11 10.63
C GLN A 223 11.02 -15.20 9.47
N LEU A 224 10.73 -13.89 9.54
CA LEU A 224 11.20 -12.93 8.54
C LEU A 224 12.72 -12.92 8.45
N THR A 225 13.39 -12.88 9.60
CA THR A 225 14.86 -12.81 9.68
C THR A 225 15.52 -14.06 9.10
N GLU A 226 14.99 -15.25 9.41
CA GLU A 226 15.46 -16.52 8.86
C GLU A 226 15.30 -16.57 7.34
N TYR A 227 14.15 -16.11 6.83
CA TYR A 227 13.89 -16.07 5.39
C TYR A 227 14.80 -15.08 4.65
N GLN A 228 15.06 -13.90 5.23
CA GLN A 228 16.03 -12.93 4.69
C GLN A 228 17.45 -13.49 4.64
N GLN A 229 17.82 -14.33 5.60
CA GLN A 229 19.13 -14.98 5.63
C GLN A 229 19.24 -16.05 4.53
N SER A 230 18.22 -16.89 4.32
CA SER A 230 18.25 -17.94 3.28
C SER A 230 18.38 -17.40 1.86
N ILE A 231 17.80 -16.22 1.57
CA ILE A 231 17.90 -15.58 0.26
C ILE A 231 19.30 -15.01 0.02
N LYS A 232 20.00 -14.53 1.06
CA LYS A 232 21.37 -14.00 0.91
C LYS A 232 22.42 -15.09 0.69
N THR A 233 22.13 -16.32 1.10
CA THR A 233 23.04 -17.48 0.98
C THR A 233 22.79 -18.31 -0.27
N SER A 234 21.77 -17.99 -1.06
CA SER A 234 21.40 -18.66 -2.32
C SER A 234 21.89 -17.85 -3.52
#